data_AF-Q7RC25-F1
#
_entry.id   AF-Q7RC25-F1
#
_cell.length_a   1.000
_cell.length_b   1.000
_cell.length_c   1.000
_cell.angle_alpha   90.00
_cell.angle_beta   90.00
_cell.angle_gamma   90.00
#
_symmetry.space_group_name_H-M   'P 1'
#
loop_
_entity.id
_entity.type
_entity.pdbx_description
1 polymer ?
#
loop_
_entity_poly.entity_id
_entity_poly.type
_entity_poly.pdbx_seq_one_letter_code
_entity_poly.pdbx_strand_id
1 'polypeptide(L)'
;MDIDIKVISKFYDAFNNLCKMYNELSKVKSKSEEYLKYVNNFVDNYNALFNDTNANLFKQVLSAASYDYNYIKNRSNVESIRKDFPELITEKKIQISLSSDRTQTLSSSDIPVSGSKDKISTSETDVSDSDSTSPNSSILNKLLSIPLTFFATIILLGIAYKCSLFEFRKQSQKQYLREKIKNIKKRMNH
;
A
#
# COMPACT_ATOMS: atom_id res chain seq x y z
N MET A 1 -2.68 -18.14 11.09
CA MET A 1 -1.77 -16.99 11.27
C MET A 1 -2.41 -16.11 12.32
N ASP A 2 -1.75 -15.92 13.45
CA ASP A 2 -2.18 -14.93 14.44
C ASP A 2 -1.49 -13.59 14.15
N ILE A 3 -2.19 -12.48 14.37
CA ILE A 3 -1.73 -11.13 14.02
C ILE A 3 -2.09 -10.22 15.19
N ASP A 4 -1.10 -9.55 15.78
CA ASP A 4 -1.34 -8.62 16.88
C ASP A 4 -2.36 -7.55 16.44
N ILE A 5 -3.42 -7.39 17.25
CA ILE A 5 -4.46 -6.39 17.06
C ILE A 5 -3.90 -4.97 16.92
N LYS A 6 -2.73 -4.68 17.49
CA LYS A 6 -2.00 -3.42 17.31
C LYS A 6 -1.52 -3.23 15.87
N VAL A 7 -1.00 -4.28 15.23
CA VAL A 7 -0.59 -4.27 13.81
C VAL A 7 -1.83 -4.11 12.91
N ILE A 8 -2.94 -4.76 13.25
CA ILE A 8 -4.22 -4.58 12.55
C ILE A 8 -4.72 -3.13 12.68
N SER A 9 -4.64 -2.51 13.87
CA SER A 9 -5.03 -1.11 14.08
C SER A 9 -4.16 -0.15 13.27
N LYS A 10 -2.82 -0.22 13.41
CA LYS A 10 -1.89 0.60 12.61
C LYS A 10 -2.15 0.46 11.10
N PHE A 11 -2.45 -0.75 10.63
CA PHE A 11 -2.78 -0.99 9.22
C PHE A 11 -4.11 -0.34 8.82
N TYR A 12 -5.15 -0.46 9.65
CA TYR A 12 -6.42 0.21 9.41
C TYR A 12 -6.27 1.74 9.38
N ASP A 13 -5.48 2.30 10.31
CA ASP A 13 -5.20 3.73 10.37
C ASP A 13 -4.41 4.22 9.14
N ALA A 14 -3.38 3.48 8.69
CA ALA A 14 -2.71 3.75 7.43
C ALA A 14 -3.69 3.72 6.24
N PHE A 15 -4.42 2.60 6.07
CA PHE A 15 -5.37 2.41 4.96
C PHE A 15 -6.47 3.49 4.93
N ASN A 16 -7.01 3.88 6.08
CA ASN A 16 -7.99 4.95 6.21
C ASN A 16 -7.44 6.31 5.74
N ASN A 17 -6.19 6.64 6.08
CA ASN A 17 -5.55 7.86 5.56
C ASN A 17 -5.29 7.77 4.05
N LEU A 18 -4.89 6.60 3.51
CA LEU A 18 -4.73 6.38 2.07
C LEU A 18 -6.05 6.56 1.30
N CYS A 19 -7.18 6.08 1.84
CA CYS A 19 -8.50 6.32 1.26
C CYS A 19 -8.89 7.81 1.27
N LYS A 20 -8.54 8.57 2.32
CA LYS A 20 -8.75 10.03 2.36
C LYS A 20 -7.87 10.76 1.34
N MET A 21 -6.61 10.33 1.19
CA MET A 21 -5.71 10.85 0.15
C MET A 21 -6.25 10.63 -1.27
N TYR A 22 -6.95 9.52 -1.54
CA TYR A 22 -7.67 9.32 -2.80
C TYR A 22 -8.90 10.24 -2.92
N ASN A 23 -9.77 10.28 -1.91
CA ASN A 23 -11.04 11.01 -1.95
C ASN A 23 -10.88 12.54 -2.01
N GLU A 24 -9.85 13.08 -1.36
CA GLU A 24 -9.54 14.52 -1.32
C GLU A 24 -8.52 14.96 -2.38
N LEU A 25 -8.05 14.05 -3.25
CA LEU A 25 -7.05 14.35 -4.30
C LEU A 25 -7.48 15.51 -5.23
N SER A 26 -8.78 15.63 -5.51
CA SER A 26 -9.35 16.72 -6.30
C SER A 26 -9.40 18.07 -5.56
N LYS A 27 -9.30 18.08 -4.22
CA LYS A 27 -9.39 19.27 -3.36
C LYS A 27 -8.03 19.71 -2.80
N VAL A 28 -6.95 19.02 -3.13
CA VAL A 28 -5.55 19.32 -2.70
C VAL A 28 -5.19 20.80 -2.81
N LYS A 29 -5.61 21.49 -3.88
CA LYS A 29 -5.30 22.91 -4.10
C LYS A 29 -5.96 23.87 -3.10
N SER A 30 -7.09 23.49 -2.49
CA SER A 30 -7.83 24.32 -1.52
C SER A 30 -7.80 23.77 -0.09
N LYS A 31 -7.29 22.55 0.12
CA LYS A 31 -7.21 21.84 1.40
C LYS A 31 -5.81 21.23 1.66
N SER A 32 -4.75 21.92 1.24
CA SER A 32 -3.36 21.42 1.30
C SER A 32 -2.94 20.93 2.68
N GLU A 33 -3.21 21.70 3.74
CA GLU A 33 -2.82 21.35 5.12
C GLU A 33 -3.56 20.11 5.65
N GLU A 34 -4.87 20.03 5.44
CA GLU A 34 -5.70 18.87 5.79
C GLU A 34 -5.25 17.62 5.03
N TYR A 35 -4.89 17.80 3.74
CA TYR A 35 -4.40 16.74 2.89
C TYR A 35 -3.02 16.22 3.34
N LEU A 36 -2.07 17.11 3.61
CA LEU A 36 -0.73 16.75 4.10
C LEU A 36 -0.78 16.07 5.48
N LYS A 37 -1.79 16.39 6.31
CA LYS A 37 -2.05 15.64 7.54
C LYS A 37 -2.38 14.17 7.27
N TYR A 38 -3.15 13.85 6.22
CA TYR A 38 -3.40 12.47 5.82
C TYR A 38 -2.15 11.80 5.23
N VAL A 39 -1.35 12.52 4.43
CA VAL A 39 -0.08 12.05 3.88
C VAL A 39 0.89 11.64 5.00
N ASN A 40 1.11 12.50 6.00
CA ASN A 40 2.04 12.23 7.10
C ASN A 40 1.53 11.10 8.00
N ASN A 41 0.24 11.11 8.38
CA ASN A 41 -0.38 10.02 9.13
C ASN A 41 -0.24 8.65 8.42
N PHE A 42 -0.31 8.63 7.08
CA PHE A 42 -0.07 7.40 6.31
C PHE A 42 1.40 6.95 6.43
N VAL A 43 2.34 7.86 6.19
CA VAL A 43 3.79 7.59 6.24
C VAL A 43 4.22 7.06 7.61
N ASP A 44 3.77 7.68 8.70
CA ASP A 44 4.14 7.30 10.06
C ASP A 44 3.66 5.87 10.40
N ASN A 45 2.40 5.57 10.11
CA ASN A 45 1.84 4.23 10.32
C ASN A 45 2.45 3.18 9.38
N TYR A 46 2.69 3.54 8.11
CA TYR A 46 3.37 2.67 7.14
C TYR A 46 4.78 2.29 7.61
N ASN A 47 5.58 3.28 8.02
CA ASN A 47 6.96 3.07 8.48
C ASN A 47 7.00 2.24 9.78
N ALA A 48 6.04 2.45 10.69
CA ALA A 48 5.90 1.63 11.88
C ALA A 48 5.56 0.16 11.54
N LEU A 49 4.61 -0.08 10.62
CA LEU A 49 4.25 -1.41 10.15
C LEU A 49 5.41 -2.11 9.43
N PHE A 50 6.17 -1.38 8.62
CA PHE A 50 7.32 -1.89 7.88
C PHE A 50 8.41 -2.44 8.81
N ASN A 51 8.67 -1.74 9.92
CA ASN A 51 9.67 -2.15 10.93
C ASN A 51 9.16 -3.26 11.86
N ASP A 52 7.88 -3.22 12.27
CA ASP A 52 7.30 -4.22 13.17
C ASP A 52 7.11 -5.61 12.52
N THR A 53 6.92 -5.67 11.20
CA THR A 53 6.24 -6.83 10.58
C THR A 53 7.14 -7.75 9.75
N ASN A 54 7.75 -8.72 10.43
CA ASN A 54 8.48 -9.84 9.80
C ASN A 54 7.61 -10.81 8.96
N ALA A 55 6.30 -10.59 8.86
CA ALA A 55 5.37 -11.51 8.19
C ALA A 55 5.20 -11.22 6.69
N ASN A 56 5.50 -12.24 5.86
CA ASN A 56 5.47 -12.14 4.39
C ASN A 56 4.13 -11.61 3.81
N LEU A 57 2.98 -12.01 4.40
CA LEU A 57 1.66 -11.54 3.98
C LEU A 57 1.54 -10.00 4.05
N PHE A 58 2.05 -9.39 5.12
CA PHE A 58 2.02 -7.94 5.29
C PHE A 58 3.00 -7.23 4.37
N LYS A 59 4.16 -7.83 4.03
CA LYS A 59 5.05 -7.25 3.00
C LYS A 59 4.32 -7.09 1.67
N GLN A 60 3.48 -8.05 1.27
CA GLN A 60 2.68 -7.95 0.04
C GLN A 60 1.63 -6.83 0.13
N VAL A 61 0.92 -6.71 1.26
CA VAL A 61 -0.10 -5.67 1.47
C VAL A 61 0.52 -4.26 1.57
N LEU A 62 1.66 -4.12 2.26
CA LEU A 62 2.42 -2.87 2.32
C LEU A 62 2.98 -2.49 0.94
N SER A 63 3.45 -3.45 0.14
CA SER A 63 3.89 -3.19 -1.23
C SER A 63 2.77 -2.58 -2.09
N ALA A 64 1.54 -3.10 -2.00
CA ALA A 64 0.37 -2.52 -2.66
C ALA A 64 0.07 -1.09 -2.17
N ALA A 65 0.04 -0.88 -0.85
CA ALA A 65 -0.21 0.44 -0.27
C ALA A 65 0.88 1.48 -0.63
N SER A 66 2.14 1.03 -0.76
CA SER A 66 3.27 1.84 -1.23
C SER A 66 3.14 2.21 -2.70
N TYR A 67 2.69 1.28 -3.55
CA TYR A 67 2.36 1.61 -4.95
C TYR A 67 1.24 2.66 -5.02
N ASP A 68 0.13 2.45 -4.31
CA ASP A 68 -1.00 3.39 -4.28
C ASP A 68 -0.56 4.79 -3.81
N TYR A 69 0.23 4.88 -2.75
CA TYR A 69 0.80 6.15 -2.28
C TYR A 69 1.62 6.87 -3.37
N ASN A 70 2.49 6.15 -4.08
CA ASN A 70 3.30 6.71 -5.17
C ASN A 70 2.46 7.09 -6.39
N TYR A 71 1.40 6.33 -6.70
CA TYR A 71 0.44 6.67 -7.74
C TYR A 71 -0.34 7.95 -7.41
N ILE A 72 -0.81 8.11 -6.16
CA ILE A 72 -1.44 9.35 -5.67
C ILE A 72 -0.45 10.52 -5.76
N LYS A 73 0.80 10.35 -5.29
CA LYS A 73 1.88 11.35 -5.36
C LYS A 73 2.07 11.86 -6.80
N ASN A 74 2.17 10.94 -7.76
CA ASN A 74 2.37 11.27 -9.17
C ASN A 74 1.10 11.80 -9.87
N ARG A 75 -0.10 11.54 -9.32
CA ARG A 75 -1.38 12.04 -9.83
C ARG A 75 -1.81 13.37 -9.19
N SER A 76 -1.04 13.91 -8.25
CA SER A 76 -1.23 15.27 -7.74
C SER A 76 -0.88 16.30 -8.83
N ASN A 77 -1.89 17.05 -9.28
CA ASN A 77 -1.71 18.18 -10.21
C ASN A 77 -1.04 19.41 -9.58
N VAL A 78 -0.57 19.33 -8.32
CA VAL A 78 0.01 20.44 -7.56
C VAL A 78 1.46 20.12 -7.18
N GLU A 79 2.39 20.79 -7.86
CA GLU A 79 3.83 20.50 -7.81
C GLU A 79 4.49 20.79 -6.46
N SER A 80 4.00 21.76 -5.68
CA SER A 80 4.46 21.98 -4.30
C SER A 80 4.12 20.78 -3.41
N ILE A 81 2.83 20.42 -3.37
CA ILE A 81 2.35 19.28 -2.59
C ILE A 81 3.04 17.97 -2.99
N ARG A 82 3.38 17.78 -4.28
CA ARG A 82 4.14 16.62 -4.74
C ARG A 82 5.55 16.53 -4.15
N LYS A 83 6.18 17.66 -3.81
CA LYS A 83 7.48 17.74 -3.10
C LYS A 83 7.32 17.54 -1.59
N ASP A 84 6.21 18.01 -1.03
CA ASP A 84 5.90 17.90 0.40
C ASP A 84 5.57 16.46 0.86
N PHE A 85 5.29 15.53 -0.07
CA PHE A 85 5.12 14.09 0.23
C PHE A 85 6.44 13.44 0.68
N PRO A 86 6.53 12.89 1.91
CA PRO A 86 7.70 12.15 2.37
C PRO A 86 8.03 10.91 1.53
N GLU A 87 9.24 10.39 1.71
CA GLU A 87 9.64 9.07 1.22
C GLU A 87 9.16 7.96 2.17
N LEU A 88 8.64 6.86 1.62
CA LEU A 88 8.36 5.65 2.38
C LEU A 88 9.64 4.84 2.59
N ILE A 89 9.78 4.18 3.74
CA ILE A 89 10.87 3.22 3.94
C ILE A 89 10.68 2.04 2.99
N THR A 90 11.77 1.69 2.30
CA THR A 90 11.92 0.47 1.50
C THR A 90 13.26 -0.18 1.85
N GLU A 91 13.41 -1.48 1.60
CA GLU A 91 14.53 -2.30 2.11
C GLU A 91 15.94 -1.77 1.73
N LYS A 92 16.03 -0.89 0.73
CA LYS A 92 17.29 -0.30 0.23
C LYS A 92 17.91 0.76 1.16
N LYS A 93 17.20 1.36 2.12
CA LYS A 93 17.69 2.55 2.87
C LYS A 93 18.36 2.24 4.23
N ILE A 94 18.34 0.99 4.71
CA ILE A 94 18.77 0.64 6.09
C ILE A 94 20.29 0.74 6.32
N GLN A 95 21.14 0.66 5.28
CA GLN A 95 22.59 0.67 5.45
C GLN A 95 23.24 2.06 5.66
N ILE A 96 22.50 3.16 5.46
CA ILE A 96 23.08 4.52 5.40
C ILE A 96 23.02 5.27 6.75
N SER A 97 22.17 4.84 7.70
CA SER A 97 22.00 5.52 9.00
C SER A 97 22.74 4.86 10.17
N LEU A 98 23.60 3.86 9.92
CA LEU A 98 24.37 3.14 10.96
C LEU A 98 25.90 3.18 10.74
N SER A 99 26.39 4.02 9.83
CA SER A 99 27.83 4.25 9.64
C SER A 99 28.12 5.72 9.35
N SER A 100 28.17 6.53 10.41
CA SER A 100 28.63 7.92 10.38
C SER A 100 29.55 8.21 11.57
N ASP A 101 30.46 7.28 11.87
CA ASP A 101 31.44 7.45 12.94
C ASP A 101 32.78 6.74 12.65
N ARG A 102 33.47 7.19 11.60
CA ARG A 102 34.94 7.15 11.51
C ARG A 102 35.48 8.03 10.38
N THR A 103 36.12 9.12 10.78
CA THR A 103 37.06 9.85 9.91
C THR A 103 38.41 9.12 9.87
N GLN A 104 38.92 8.85 8.66
CA GLN A 104 40.34 9.03 8.38
C GLN A 104 40.64 9.12 6.87
N THR A 105 41.57 10.01 6.57
CA THR A 105 41.99 10.45 5.23
C THR A 105 43.14 9.58 4.70
N LEU A 106 43.15 9.20 3.41
CA LEU A 106 44.34 9.34 2.55
C LEU A 106 44.07 9.14 1.05
N SER A 107 44.67 10.02 0.24
CA SER A 107 45.26 9.85 -1.12
C SER A 107 44.68 8.90 -2.19
N SER A 108 44.53 9.47 -3.39
CA SER A 108 44.93 8.99 -4.75
C SER A 108 45.49 7.57 -4.93
N SER A 109 45.23 6.82 -6.03
CA SER A 109 44.41 7.02 -7.26
C SER A 109 44.33 5.64 -8.00
N ASP A 110 44.15 5.39 -9.32
CA ASP A 110 44.15 6.20 -10.57
C ASP A 110 43.47 5.45 -11.76
N ILE A 111 43.45 6.05 -12.96
CA ILE A 111 42.89 5.53 -14.22
C ILE A 111 43.96 4.84 -15.10
N PRO A 112 43.58 3.77 -15.84
CA PRO A 112 44.12 3.55 -17.19
C PRO A 112 43.02 3.44 -18.27
N VAL A 113 43.13 4.24 -19.32
CA VAL A 113 42.31 4.17 -20.54
C VAL A 113 43.00 3.31 -21.61
N SER A 114 42.23 2.51 -22.35
CA SER A 114 42.63 1.93 -23.63
C SER A 114 41.40 1.72 -24.53
N GLY A 115 41.40 2.01 -25.84
CA GLY A 115 42.47 2.65 -26.61
C GLY A 115 42.55 2.20 -28.07
N SER A 116 41.65 2.67 -28.95
CA SER A 116 41.90 2.59 -30.41
C SER A 116 41.24 3.71 -31.22
N LYS A 117 41.98 4.11 -32.25
CA LYS A 117 41.67 4.96 -33.42
C LYS A 117 40.93 4.18 -34.51
N ASP A 118 40.40 4.72 -35.61
CA ASP A 118 40.05 6.09 -36.07
C ASP A 118 39.09 5.92 -37.27
N LYS A 119 38.16 6.86 -37.53
CA LYS A 119 37.95 7.57 -38.83
C LYS A 119 36.59 8.29 -38.95
N ILE A 120 36.60 9.33 -39.79
CA ILE A 120 35.49 10.25 -40.09
C ILE A 120 34.82 9.86 -41.41
N SER A 121 33.48 9.96 -41.48
CA SER A 121 32.76 10.38 -42.69
C SER A 121 31.39 10.96 -42.32
N THR A 122 30.96 12.02 -42.99
CA THR A 122 29.68 12.71 -42.77
C THR A 122 28.71 12.47 -43.94
N SER A 123 27.48 12.05 -43.65
CA SER A 123 26.32 12.17 -44.55
C SER A 123 25.02 11.98 -43.76
N GLU A 124 24.05 12.87 -43.96
CA GLU A 124 22.72 12.81 -43.34
C GLU A 124 21.79 11.85 -44.10
N THR A 125 20.92 11.12 -43.39
CA THR A 125 19.67 10.53 -43.93
C THR A 125 18.72 10.24 -42.76
N ASP A 126 17.45 10.63 -42.87
CA ASP A 126 16.43 10.42 -41.85
C ASP A 126 16.03 8.93 -41.67
N VAL A 127 16.11 8.43 -40.43
CA VAL A 127 15.29 7.31 -39.94
C VAL A 127 14.90 7.56 -38.47
N SER A 128 13.62 7.40 -38.14
CA SER A 128 13.10 7.58 -36.78
C SER A 128 13.17 6.29 -35.96
N ASP A 129 14.21 6.13 -35.13
CA ASP A 129 14.26 5.10 -34.08
C ASP A 129 13.93 5.68 -32.70
N SER A 130 12.66 6.05 -32.52
CA SER A 130 12.10 6.46 -31.23
C SER A 130 11.65 5.25 -30.39
N ASP A 131 12.48 4.21 -30.26
CA ASP A 131 12.15 3.05 -29.40
C ASP A 131 12.40 3.34 -27.91
N SER A 132 11.71 4.36 -27.42
CA SER A 132 11.37 4.50 -26.02
C SER A 132 9.95 3.98 -25.84
N THR A 133 9.82 2.66 -25.64
CA THR A 133 8.57 2.04 -25.20
C THR A 133 8.23 2.50 -23.78
N SER A 134 7.66 3.71 -23.71
CA SER A 134 7.09 4.29 -22.51
C SER A 134 5.98 3.38 -21.99
N PRO A 135 5.99 2.99 -20.70
CA PRO A 135 5.01 2.03 -20.17
C PRO A 135 3.61 2.64 -20.21
N ASN A 136 2.79 2.18 -21.16
CA ASN A 136 1.47 2.74 -21.45
C ASN A 136 0.61 2.89 -20.18
N SER A 137 0.35 4.15 -19.81
CA SER A 137 -0.28 4.62 -18.55
C SER A 137 -1.75 4.18 -18.34
N SER A 138 -2.24 3.26 -19.18
CA SER A 138 -3.57 2.65 -19.13
C SER A 138 -3.55 1.17 -18.71
N ILE A 139 -2.45 0.44 -18.96
CA ILE A 139 -2.37 -1.01 -18.73
C ILE A 139 -2.11 -1.30 -17.24
N LEU A 140 -1.17 -0.57 -16.62
CA LEU A 140 -0.73 -0.80 -15.25
C LEU A 140 -1.84 -0.53 -14.22
N ASN A 141 -2.61 0.55 -14.41
CA ASN A 141 -3.76 0.92 -13.57
C ASN A 141 -4.84 -0.18 -13.55
N LYS A 142 -5.04 -0.85 -14.69
CA LYS A 142 -6.03 -1.92 -14.87
C LYS A 142 -5.63 -3.20 -14.14
N LEU A 143 -4.33 -3.45 -14.00
CA LEU A 143 -3.79 -4.63 -13.32
C LEU A 143 -3.81 -4.52 -11.79
N LEU A 144 -3.79 -3.31 -11.20
CA LEU A 144 -3.80 -3.13 -9.74
C LEU A 144 -5.16 -2.78 -9.12
N SER A 145 -6.09 -2.20 -9.87
CA SER A 145 -7.48 -2.01 -9.41
C SER A 145 -8.17 -3.34 -9.06
N ILE A 146 -7.86 -4.41 -9.81
CA ILE A 146 -8.41 -5.75 -9.61
C ILE A 146 -7.98 -6.35 -8.25
N PRO A 147 -6.68 -6.50 -7.90
CA PRO A 147 -6.28 -7.03 -6.59
C PRO A 147 -6.71 -6.15 -5.42
N LEU A 148 -6.74 -4.81 -5.57
CA LEU A 148 -7.20 -3.91 -4.50
C LEU A 148 -8.70 -4.11 -4.19
N THR A 149 -9.54 -4.19 -5.22
CA THR A 149 -10.98 -4.49 -5.07
C THR A 149 -11.22 -5.92 -4.60
N PHE A 150 -10.39 -6.89 -5.00
CA PHE A 150 -10.44 -8.27 -4.51
C PHE A 150 -10.10 -8.37 -3.01
N PHE A 151 -9.09 -7.63 -2.53
CA PHE A 151 -8.75 -7.59 -1.11
C PHE A 151 -9.87 -6.94 -0.27
N ALA A 152 -10.42 -5.81 -0.74
CA ALA A 152 -11.54 -5.14 -0.10
C ALA A 152 -12.80 -6.03 -0.02
N THR A 153 -13.14 -6.73 -1.11
CA THR A 153 -14.28 -7.65 -1.14
C THR A 153 -14.08 -8.89 -0.27
N ILE A 154 -12.86 -9.45 -0.18
CA ILE A 154 -12.54 -10.54 0.76
C ILE A 154 -12.73 -10.09 2.22
N ILE A 155 -12.26 -8.89 2.59
CA ILE A 155 -12.43 -8.37 3.96
C ILE A 155 -13.91 -8.14 4.27
N LEU A 156 -14.65 -7.50 3.36
CA LEU A 156 -16.07 -7.20 3.55
C LEU A 156 -16.92 -8.50 3.62
N LEU A 157 -16.61 -9.48 2.77
CA LEU A 157 -17.24 -10.80 2.78
C LEU A 157 -16.90 -11.59 4.06
N GLY A 158 -15.66 -11.53 4.55
CA GLY A 158 -15.26 -12.16 5.80
C GLY A 158 -16.01 -11.60 7.02
N ILE A 159 -16.20 -10.28 7.08
CA ILE A 159 -16.99 -9.61 8.12
C ILE A 159 -18.46 -10.00 7.99
N ALA A 160 -19.05 -9.89 6.80
CA ALA A 160 -20.46 -10.24 6.54
C ALA A 160 -20.75 -11.72 6.85
N TYR A 161 -19.86 -12.64 6.46
CA TYR A 161 -19.95 -14.07 6.76
C TYR A 161 -19.91 -14.34 8.27
N LYS A 162 -18.99 -13.69 9.00
CA LYS A 162 -18.89 -13.82 10.46
C LYS A 162 -20.15 -13.32 11.18
N CYS A 163 -20.73 -12.21 10.73
CA CYS A 163 -22.01 -11.69 11.24
C CYS A 163 -23.19 -12.64 10.92
N SER A 164 -23.31 -13.09 9.67
CA SER A 164 -24.38 -13.99 9.23
C SER A 164 -24.34 -15.35 9.93
N LEU A 165 -23.13 -15.93 10.11
CA LEU A 165 -22.93 -17.17 10.87
C LEU A 165 -23.31 -17.01 12.36
N PHE A 166 -23.14 -15.82 12.93
CA PHE A 166 -23.59 -15.51 14.30
C PHE A 166 -25.12 -15.38 14.38
N GLU A 167 -25.78 -14.76 13.40
CA GLU A 167 -27.24 -14.73 13.32
C GLU A 167 -27.86 -16.12 13.11
N PHE A 168 -27.24 -16.97 12.30
CA PHE A 168 -27.69 -18.36 12.11
C PHE A 168 -27.66 -19.15 13.43
N ARG A 169 -26.61 -18.99 14.24
CA ARG A 169 -26.51 -19.55 15.61
C ARG A 169 -27.60 -18.98 16.54
N LYS A 170 -27.88 -17.67 16.46
CA LYS A 170 -28.95 -16.99 17.21
C LYS A 170 -30.35 -17.48 16.80
N GLN A 171 -30.53 -17.91 15.56
CA GLN A 171 -31.79 -18.43 15.03
C GLN A 171 -32.03 -19.90 15.42
N SER A 172 -31.02 -20.76 15.36
CA SER A 172 -31.15 -22.17 15.77
C SER A 172 -31.41 -22.31 17.28
N GLN A 173 -30.76 -21.50 18.13
CA GLN A 173 -31.07 -21.43 19.57
C GLN A 173 -32.53 -21.03 19.83
N LYS A 174 -33.06 -20.04 19.10
CA LYS A 174 -34.48 -19.64 19.20
C LYS A 174 -35.45 -20.77 18.82
N GLN A 175 -35.12 -21.58 17.81
CA GLN A 175 -35.92 -22.75 17.44
C GLN A 175 -35.87 -23.84 18.53
N TYR A 176 -34.70 -24.13 19.07
CA TYR A 176 -34.52 -25.10 20.17
C TYR A 176 -35.34 -24.73 21.41
N LEU A 177 -35.36 -23.45 21.83
CA LEU A 177 -36.22 -23.01 22.94
C LEU A 177 -37.72 -23.17 22.62
N ARG A 178 -38.16 -22.84 21.40
CA ARG A 178 -39.57 -22.97 20.98
C ARG A 178 -40.05 -24.42 21.04
N GLU A 179 -39.27 -25.36 20.51
CA GLU A 179 -39.62 -26.79 20.58
C GLU A 179 -39.56 -27.34 22.02
N LYS A 180 -38.64 -26.84 22.87
CA LYS A 180 -38.65 -27.17 24.32
C LYS A 180 -39.96 -26.73 25.00
N ILE A 181 -40.39 -25.49 24.80
CA ILE A 181 -41.63 -24.95 25.39
C ILE A 181 -42.86 -25.72 24.89
N LYS A 182 -42.91 -26.03 23.59
CA LYS A 182 -43.98 -26.82 22.94
C LYS A 182 -44.05 -28.25 23.49
N ASN A 183 -42.91 -28.90 23.71
CA ASN A 183 -42.86 -30.23 24.33
C ASN A 183 -43.28 -30.23 25.81
N ILE A 184 -42.93 -29.18 26.57
CA ILE A 184 -43.43 -29.01 27.94
C ILE A 184 -44.95 -28.84 27.94
N LYS A 185 -45.50 -27.95 27.09
CA LYS A 185 -46.95 -27.76 26.96
C LYS A 185 -47.68 -29.05 26.57
N LYS A 186 -47.10 -29.88 25.69
CA LYS A 186 -47.68 -31.19 25.32
C LYS A 186 -47.74 -32.18 26.50
N ARG A 187 -46.78 -32.12 27.44
CA ARG A 187 -46.75 -32.94 28.67
C ARG A 187 -47.67 -32.44 29.79
N MET A 188 -48.26 -31.25 29.65
CA MET A 188 -49.09 -30.61 30.68
C MET A 188 -50.59 -30.65 30.33
N ASN A 189 -50.92 -31.19 29.15
CA ASN A 189 -52.25 -31.32 28.59
C ASN A 189 -52.69 -32.81 28.50
N HIS A 190 -52.01 -33.70 29.22
CA HIS A 190 -52.16 -35.17 29.14
C HIS A 190 -51.76 -35.79 30.49
#